data_AF-A0A6A6V350-F1
#
_entry.id   AF-A0A6A6V350-F1
#
_cell.length_a   1.000
_cell.length_b   1.000
_cell.length_c   1.000
_cell.angle_alpha   90.00
_cell.angle_beta   90.00
_cell.angle_gamma   90.00
#
_symmetry.space_group_name_H-M   'P 1'
#
loop_
_entity.id
_entity.type
_entity.pdbx_description
1 polymer ?
#
loop_
_entity_poly.entity_id
_entity_poly.type
_entity_poly.pdbx_seq_one_letter_code
_entity_poly.pdbx_strand_id
1 'polypeptide(L)'
;MSVIWIINLPKAVANVVSRFLNRIDLAIRGFARGTMALALWKAYKYYQEQKRAQREREAYDQYMRDLEEASRIRAIKEAIRRQEEERKRQASEAELRRRQEELRRQKAFNEQRRTAEDLRTSRQWLAQCETLFARRATMTRIPDPPFWRCSSGCPDKGVWKACPHTIARVYQTSGTNLQATLHKERRKWHPDLFERCPESFRRRIKPQTTEMFKILSTLLDKSP
;
A
#
# COMPACT_ATOMS: atom_id res chain seq x y z
N MET A 1 -81.06 78.15 -44.66
CA MET A 1 -81.55 77.78 -46.02
C MET A 1 -80.56 76.83 -46.66
N SER A 2 -80.96 75.56 -46.81
CA SER A 2 -80.47 74.63 -47.84
C SER A 2 -81.56 73.56 -47.98
N VAL A 3 -81.98 73.35 -49.21
CA VAL A 3 -83.27 72.78 -49.60
C VAL A 3 -83.21 71.25 -49.56
N ILE A 4 -84.13 70.63 -48.82
CA ILE A 4 -84.36 69.18 -48.88
C ILE A 4 -85.48 68.93 -49.89
N TRP A 5 -85.11 68.60 -51.13
CA TRP A 5 -86.04 68.06 -52.12
C TRP A 5 -86.28 66.57 -51.81
N ILE A 6 -87.49 66.22 -51.35
CA ILE A 6 -87.93 64.84 -51.20
C ILE A 6 -88.51 64.39 -52.53
N ILE A 7 -87.74 63.63 -53.29
CA ILE A 7 -88.16 62.99 -54.53
C ILE A 7 -89.05 61.80 -54.18
N ASN A 8 -90.31 61.84 -54.61
CA ASN A 8 -91.29 60.79 -54.40
C ASN A 8 -91.05 59.65 -55.41
N LEU A 9 -90.27 58.64 -54.99
CA LEU A 9 -89.92 57.50 -55.83
C LEU A 9 -91.10 56.50 -55.96
N PRO A 10 -91.38 55.95 -57.15
CA PRO A 10 -92.42 54.94 -57.34
C PRO A 10 -92.14 53.68 -56.51
N LYS A 11 -93.15 53.15 -55.80
CA LYS A 11 -93.05 51.95 -54.94
C LYS A 11 -92.40 50.73 -55.64
N ALA A 12 -92.50 50.64 -56.97
CA ALA A 12 -91.86 49.59 -57.76
C ALA A 12 -90.32 49.67 -57.74
N VAL A 13 -89.74 50.88 -57.78
CA VAL A 13 -88.29 51.09 -57.76
C VAL A 13 -87.73 50.84 -56.35
N ALA A 14 -88.48 51.22 -55.31
CA ALA A 14 -88.10 50.94 -53.92
C ALA A 14 -87.97 49.42 -53.63
N ASN A 15 -88.84 48.58 -54.21
CA ASN A 15 -88.77 47.13 -54.04
C ASN A 15 -87.58 46.49 -54.76
N VAL A 16 -87.21 46.98 -55.94
CA VAL A 16 -86.03 46.50 -56.67
C VAL A 16 -84.74 46.88 -55.95
N VAL A 17 -84.64 48.13 -55.48
CA VAL A 17 -83.50 48.62 -54.70
C VAL A 17 -83.39 47.85 -53.37
N SER A 18 -84.50 47.60 -52.67
CA SER A 18 -84.50 46.81 -51.44
C SER A 18 -84.02 45.36 -51.66
N ARG A 19 -84.45 44.69 -52.74
CA ARG A 19 -83.98 43.33 -53.07
C ARG A 19 -82.50 43.29 -53.46
N PHE A 20 -82.03 44.31 -54.16
CA PHE A 20 -80.61 44.43 -54.53
C PHE A 20 -79.73 44.68 -53.30
N LEU A 21 -80.15 45.61 -52.43
CA LEU A 21 -79.47 45.88 -51.16
C LEU A 21 -79.45 44.65 -50.23
N ASN A 22 -80.54 43.87 -50.18
CA ASN A 22 -80.57 42.61 -49.43
C ASN A 22 -79.63 41.54 -49.99
N ARG A 23 -79.47 41.45 -51.33
CA ARG A 23 -78.48 40.53 -51.95
C ARG A 23 -77.05 40.97 -51.68
N ILE A 24 -76.77 42.27 -51.73
CA ILE A 24 -75.46 42.83 -51.37
C ILE A 24 -75.17 42.57 -49.89
N ASP A 25 -76.14 42.80 -49.00
CA ASP A 25 -75.98 42.54 -47.57
C ASP A 25 -75.75 41.05 -47.27
N LEU A 26 -76.44 40.13 -47.95
CA LEU A 26 -76.15 38.69 -47.86
C LEU A 26 -74.75 38.32 -48.36
N ALA A 27 -74.30 38.92 -49.46
CA ALA A 27 -72.95 38.70 -50.00
C ALA A 27 -71.87 39.26 -49.07
N ILE A 28 -72.07 40.46 -48.51
CA ILE A 28 -71.18 41.08 -47.52
C ILE A 28 -71.13 40.24 -46.23
N ARG A 29 -72.27 39.76 -45.72
CA ARG A 29 -72.32 38.87 -44.55
C ARG A 29 -71.65 37.52 -44.83
N GLY A 30 -71.81 36.97 -46.03
CA GLY A 30 -71.12 35.75 -46.46
C GLY A 30 -69.60 35.92 -46.52
N PHE A 31 -69.14 37.02 -47.12
CA PHE A 31 -67.72 37.37 -47.17
C PHE A 31 -67.14 37.63 -45.77
N ALA A 32 -67.83 38.39 -44.93
CA ALA A 32 -67.44 38.66 -43.55
C ALA A 32 -67.38 37.38 -42.69
N ARG A 33 -68.29 36.42 -42.89
CA ARG A 33 -68.23 35.11 -42.22
C ARG A 33 -67.05 34.26 -42.71
N GLY A 34 -66.75 34.29 -44.01
CA GLY A 34 -65.61 33.59 -44.59
C GLY A 34 -64.26 34.13 -44.10
N THR A 35 -64.10 35.45 -44.06
CA THR A 35 -62.86 36.09 -43.55
C THR A 35 -62.69 35.88 -42.06
N MET A 36 -63.78 35.93 -41.29
CA MET A 36 -63.76 35.65 -39.85
C MET A 36 -63.43 34.18 -39.55
N ALA A 37 -63.98 33.22 -40.31
CA ALA A 37 -63.63 31.80 -40.18
C ALA A 37 -62.15 31.53 -40.52
N LEU A 38 -61.62 32.18 -41.56
CA LEU A 38 -60.19 32.08 -41.91
C LEU A 38 -59.30 32.70 -40.83
N ALA A 39 -59.69 33.84 -40.26
CA ALA A 39 -58.95 34.48 -39.18
C ALA A 39 -58.93 33.61 -37.91
N LEU A 40 -60.08 33.04 -37.52
CA LEU A 40 -60.18 32.11 -36.40
C LEU A 40 -59.37 30.83 -36.64
N TRP A 41 -59.39 30.28 -37.86
CA TRP A 41 -58.58 29.12 -38.21
C TRP A 41 -57.08 29.42 -38.16
N LYS A 42 -56.64 30.57 -38.68
CA LYS A 42 -55.23 31.01 -38.59
C LYS A 42 -54.80 31.22 -37.14
N ALA A 43 -55.63 31.85 -36.32
CA ALA A 43 -55.37 32.05 -34.90
C ALA A 43 -55.29 30.71 -34.15
N TYR A 44 -56.20 29.78 -34.44
CA TYR A 44 -56.19 28.43 -33.89
C TYR A 44 -54.94 27.65 -34.30
N LYS A 45 -54.54 27.71 -35.58
CA LYS A 45 -53.33 27.07 -36.09
C LYS A 45 -52.07 27.64 -35.42
N TYR A 46 -51.98 28.96 -35.31
CA TYR A 46 -50.88 29.63 -34.62
C TYR A 46 -50.80 29.23 -33.13
N TYR A 47 -51.93 29.18 -32.44
CA TYR A 47 -52.00 28.72 -31.05
C TYR A 47 -51.55 27.26 -30.90
N GLN A 48 -51.98 26.38 -31.81
CA GLN A 48 -51.54 24.98 -31.83
C GLN A 48 -50.02 24.86 -32.09
N GLU A 49 -49.48 25.66 -33.00
CA GLU A 49 -48.04 25.71 -33.26
C GLU A 49 -47.25 26.19 -32.04
N GLN A 50 -47.71 27.26 -31.36
CA GLN A 50 -47.09 27.71 -30.11
C GLN A 50 -47.14 26.60 -29.03
N LYS A 51 -48.28 25.92 -28.89
CA LYS A 51 -48.44 24.84 -27.91
C LYS A 51 -47.58 23.61 -28.23
N ARG A 52 -47.30 23.34 -29.51
CA ARG A 52 -46.34 22.30 -29.92
C ARG A 52 -44.91 22.73 -29.62
N ALA A 53 -44.54 23.94 -30.02
CA ALA A 53 -43.22 24.50 -29.77
C ALA A 53 -42.90 24.57 -28.26
N GLN A 54 -43.90 24.88 -27.42
CA GLN A 54 -43.73 24.86 -25.96
C GLN A 54 -43.46 23.45 -25.44
N ARG A 55 -44.23 22.44 -25.87
CA ARG A 55 -44.00 21.05 -25.48
C ARG A 55 -42.65 20.52 -25.94
N GLU A 56 -42.20 20.90 -27.13
CA GLU A 56 -40.87 20.55 -27.64
C GLU A 56 -39.76 21.17 -26.79
N ARG A 57 -39.90 22.44 -26.37
CA ARG A 57 -38.96 23.08 -25.43
C ARG A 57 -38.95 22.40 -24.08
N GLU A 58 -40.12 22.13 -23.50
CA GLU A 58 -40.23 21.44 -22.21
C GLU A 58 -39.63 20.02 -22.27
N ALA A 59 -39.86 19.29 -23.37
CA ALA A 59 -39.26 17.97 -23.60
C ALA A 59 -37.75 18.04 -23.76
N TYR A 60 -37.24 19.04 -24.49
CA TYR A 60 -35.81 19.28 -24.63
C TYR A 60 -35.15 19.64 -23.29
N ASP A 61 -35.75 20.53 -22.51
CA ASP A 61 -35.26 20.92 -21.19
C ASP A 61 -35.26 19.73 -20.22
N GLN A 62 -36.29 18.88 -20.27
CA GLN A 62 -36.33 17.66 -19.50
C GLN A 62 -35.22 16.69 -19.90
N TYR A 63 -35.03 16.47 -21.20
CA TYR A 63 -33.96 15.63 -21.72
C TYR A 63 -32.57 16.13 -21.27
N MET A 64 -32.35 17.45 -21.29
CA MET A 64 -31.10 18.05 -20.82
C MET A 64 -30.89 17.83 -19.32
N ARG A 65 -31.93 17.97 -18.49
CA ARG A 65 -31.86 17.67 -17.04
C ARG A 65 -31.51 16.22 -16.78
N ASP A 66 -32.16 15.29 -17.47
CA ASP A 66 -31.92 13.85 -17.31
C ASP A 66 -30.48 13.48 -17.70
N LEU A 67 -29.95 14.11 -18.75
CA LEU A 67 -28.56 13.93 -19.20
C LEU A 67 -27.55 14.45 -18.16
N GLU A 68 -27.81 15.63 -17.59
CA GLU A 68 -26.97 16.19 -16.52
C GLU A 68 -27.01 15.31 -15.27
N GLU A 69 -28.19 14.83 -14.86
CA GLU A 69 -28.36 13.95 -13.72
C GLU A 69 -27.61 12.62 -13.94
N ALA A 70 -27.76 12.01 -15.12
CA ALA A 70 -27.03 10.81 -15.48
C ALA A 70 -25.50 11.03 -15.49
N SER A 71 -25.03 12.22 -15.87
CA SER A 71 -23.62 12.60 -15.77
C SER A 71 -23.15 12.71 -14.31
N ARG A 72 -23.93 13.38 -13.45
CA ARG A 72 -23.64 13.50 -12.01
C ARG A 72 -23.59 12.15 -11.32
N ILE A 73 -24.55 11.26 -11.60
CA ILE A 73 -24.60 9.91 -11.04
C ILE A 73 -23.35 9.11 -11.46
N ARG A 74 -22.92 9.21 -12.72
CA ARG A 74 -21.69 8.55 -13.20
C ARG A 74 -20.45 9.09 -12.48
N ALA A 75 -20.33 10.40 -12.32
CA ALA A 75 -19.22 11.02 -11.61
C ALA A 75 -19.15 10.58 -10.13
N ILE A 76 -20.29 10.53 -9.44
CA ILE A 76 -20.36 10.06 -8.04
C ILE A 76 -19.96 8.60 -7.94
N LYS A 77 -20.48 7.72 -8.82
CA LYS A 77 -20.12 6.30 -8.83
C LYS A 77 -18.63 6.09 -9.07
N GLU A 78 -18.04 6.87 -9.98
CA GLU A 78 -16.60 6.79 -10.24
C GLU A 78 -15.78 7.30 -9.06
N ALA A 79 -16.21 8.38 -8.39
CA ALA A 79 -15.56 8.89 -7.18
C ALA A 79 -15.56 7.85 -6.05
N ILE A 80 -16.70 7.18 -5.82
CA ILE A 80 -16.82 6.10 -4.83
C ILE A 80 -15.86 4.96 -5.19
N ARG A 81 -15.84 4.51 -6.45
CA ARG A 81 -14.92 3.44 -6.91
C ARG A 81 -13.46 3.81 -6.66
N ARG A 82 -13.04 5.04 -6.99
CA ARG A 82 -11.68 5.53 -6.74
C ARG A 82 -11.35 5.55 -5.25
N GLN A 83 -12.29 6.00 -4.41
CA GLN A 83 -12.10 6.02 -2.96
C GLN A 83 -11.96 4.61 -2.37
N GLU A 84 -12.75 3.64 -2.84
CA GLU A 84 -12.62 2.25 -2.43
C GLU A 84 -11.29 1.62 -2.85
N GLU A 85 -10.85 1.87 -4.09
CA GLU A 85 -9.54 1.42 -4.58
C GLU A 85 -8.40 2.01 -3.76
N GLU A 86 -8.47 3.30 -3.42
CA GLU A 86 -7.48 3.96 -2.57
C GLU A 86 -7.46 3.36 -1.16
N ARG A 87 -8.62 3.14 -0.55
CA ARG A 87 -8.72 2.46 0.76
C ARG A 87 -8.14 1.05 0.71
N LYS A 88 -8.38 0.30 -0.36
CA LYS A 88 -7.80 -1.04 -0.56
C LYS A 88 -6.28 -0.98 -0.70
N ARG A 89 -5.75 0.00 -1.44
CA ARG A 89 -4.29 0.21 -1.58
C ARG A 89 -3.66 0.56 -0.23
N GLN A 90 -4.26 1.50 0.51
CA GLN A 90 -3.80 1.88 1.85
C GLN A 90 -3.84 0.71 2.83
N ALA A 91 -4.91 -0.10 2.81
CA ALA A 91 -5.03 -1.28 3.65
C ALA A 91 -3.96 -2.33 3.32
N SER A 92 -3.73 -2.61 2.03
CA SER A 92 -2.70 -3.54 1.57
C SER A 92 -1.29 -3.07 1.95
N GLU A 93 -1.00 -1.77 1.78
CA GLU A 93 0.29 -1.21 2.18
C GLU A 93 0.50 -1.26 3.70
N ALA A 94 -0.53 -0.92 4.48
CA ALA A 94 -0.48 -1.02 5.94
C ALA A 94 -0.25 -2.47 6.41
N GLU A 95 -0.88 -3.46 5.76
CA GLU A 95 -0.65 -4.87 6.05
C GLU A 95 0.78 -5.30 5.71
N LEU A 96 1.32 -4.89 4.55
CA LEU A 96 2.70 -5.18 4.17
C LEU A 96 3.69 -4.62 5.18
N ARG A 97 3.49 -3.36 5.63
CA ARG A 97 4.31 -2.72 6.66
C ARG A 97 4.25 -3.50 7.98
N ARG A 98 3.05 -3.92 8.41
CA ARG A 98 2.88 -4.75 9.62
C ARG A 98 3.65 -6.08 9.52
N ARG A 99 3.53 -6.79 8.40
CA ARG A 99 4.27 -8.05 8.16
C ARG A 99 5.79 -7.85 8.17
N GLN A 100 6.28 -6.76 7.56
CA GLN A 100 7.71 -6.44 7.57
C GLN A 100 8.22 -6.13 8.98
N GLU A 101 7.46 -5.37 9.76
CA GLU A 101 7.81 -5.06 11.15
C GLU A 101 7.83 -6.32 12.02
N GLU A 102 6.84 -7.20 11.87
CA GLU A 102 6.78 -8.48 12.58
C GLU A 102 8.01 -9.36 12.26
N LEU A 103 8.39 -9.46 10.98
CA LEU A 103 9.60 -10.18 10.56
C LEU A 103 10.87 -9.55 11.17
N ARG A 104 10.95 -8.22 11.28
CA ARG A 104 12.09 -7.55 11.93
C ARG A 104 12.13 -7.85 13.43
N ARG A 105 10.99 -7.80 14.12
CA ARG A 105 10.87 -8.16 15.54
C ARG A 105 11.25 -9.61 15.77
N GLN A 106 10.77 -10.53 14.94
CA GLN A 106 11.09 -11.95 15.04
C GLN A 106 12.58 -12.23 14.77
N LYS A 107 13.19 -11.56 13.78
CA LYS A 107 14.64 -11.66 13.51
C LYS A 107 15.45 -11.14 14.70
N ALA A 108 15.12 -9.98 15.25
CA ALA A 108 15.79 -9.40 16.41
C ALA A 108 15.68 -10.30 17.65
N PHE A 109 14.49 -10.85 17.91
CA PHE A 109 14.27 -11.79 19.01
C PHE A 109 15.11 -13.07 18.84
N ASN A 110 15.11 -13.65 17.63
CA ASN A 110 15.91 -14.84 17.34
C ASN A 110 17.42 -14.58 17.46
N GLU A 111 17.88 -13.39 17.04
CA GLU A 111 19.27 -12.97 17.18
C GLU A 111 19.67 -12.80 18.64
N GLN A 112 18.84 -12.12 19.46
CA GLN A 112 19.05 -12.02 20.90
C GLN A 112 19.12 -13.39 21.57
N ARG A 113 18.20 -14.29 21.22
CA ARG A 113 18.19 -15.66 21.75
C ARG A 113 19.46 -16.44 21.39
N ARG A 114 19.92 -16.32 20.14
CA ARG A 114 21.19 -16.93 19.68
C ARG A 114 22.38 -16.37 20.45
N THR A 115 22.47 -15.05 20.61
CA THR A 115 23.54 -14.41 21.38
C THR A 115 23.54 -14.84 22.85
N ALA A 116 22.37 -14.95 23.48
CA ALA A 116 22.25 -15.43 24.86
C ALA A 116 22.65 -16.91 25.01
N GLU A 117 22.28 -17.75 24.04
CA GLU A 117 22.68 -19.15 24.00
C GLU A 117 24.19 -19.32 23.77
N ASP A 118 24.76 -18.53 22.86
CA ASP A 118 26.20 -18.50 22.62
C ASP A 118 26.97 -18.09 23.87
N LEU A 119 26.50 -17.05 24.57
CA LEU A 119 27.07 -16.58 25.83
C LEU A 119 27.01 -17.66 26.92
N ARG A 120 25.89 -18.35 27.05
CA ARG A 120 25.74 -19.45 28.01
C ARG A 120 26.73 -20.58 27.69
N THR A 121 26.81 -20.96 26.42
CA THR A 121 27.66 -22.06 25.97
C THR A 121 29.15 -21.71 26.11
N SER A 122 29.55 -20.49 25.77
CA SER A 122 30.92 -20.01 25.94
C SER A 122 31.33 -19.97 27.41
N ARG A 123 30.48 -19.43 28.29
CA ARG A 123 30.72 -19.41 29.74
C ARG A 123 30.85 -20.82 30.33
N GLN A 124 29.98 -21.73 29.94
CA GLN A 124 30.03 -23.12 30.40
C GLN A 124 31.35 -23.79 30.00
N TRP A 125 31.77 -23.63 28.75
CA TRP A 125 33.04 -24.18 28.27
C TRP A 125 34.25 -23.57 29.01
N LEU A 126 34.28 -22.25 29.19
CA LEU A 126 35.36 -21.58 29.93
C LEU A 126 35.45 -22.06 31.38
N ALA A 127 34.31 -22.23 32.07
CA ALA A 127 34.27 -22.76 33.43
C ALA A 127 34.76 -24.21 33.51
N GLN A 128 34.44 -25.04 32.51
CA GLN A 128 34.97 -26.41 32.40
C GLN A 128 36.49 -26.41 32.21
N CYS A 129 37.01 -25.57 31.31
CA CYS A 129 38.44 -25.39 31.12
C CYS A 129 39.13 -24.96 32.41
N GLU A 130 38.59 -23.98 33.13
CA GLU A 130 39.15 -23.49 34.40
C GLU A 130 39.21 -24.58 35.46
N THR A 131 38.13 -25.35 35.63
CA THR A 131 38.06 -26.47 36.58
C THR A 131 39.10 -27.54 36.27
N LEU A 132 39.27 -27.90 34.99
CA LEU A 132 40.22 -28.92 34.56
C LEU A 132 41.67 -28.42 34.65
N PHE A 133 41.91 -27.15 34.30
CA PHE A 133 43.25 -26.55 34.37
C PHE A 133 43.72 -26.32 35.80
N ALA A 134 42.81 -26.22 36.78
CA ALA A 134 43.19 -26.24 38.18
C ALA A 134 43.78 -27.61 38.61
N ARG A 135 43.43 -28.70 37.92
CA ARG A 135 43.79 -30.08 38.26
C ARG A 135 44.55 -30.78 37.13
N ARG A 136 45.60 -30.14 36.59
CA ARG A 136 46.33 -30.64 35.41
C ARG A 136 46.88 -32.06 35.57
N ALA A 137 47.37 -32.42 36.77
CA ALA A 137 47.91 -33.75 37.06
C ALA A 137 46.89 -34.89 36.91
N THR A 138 45.60 -34.61 37.11
CA THR A 138 44.52 -35.61 37.01
C THR A 138 43.66 -35.44 35.76
N MET A 139 44.03 -34.53 34.85
CA MET A 139 43.26 -34.26 33.65
C MET A 139 43.41 -35.42 32.67
N THR A 140 42.29 -35.91 32.13
CA THR A 140 42.24 -37.01 31.16
C THR A 140 41.71 -36.57 29.80
N ARG A 141 41.07 -35.40 29.71
CA ARG A 141 40.56 -34.79 28.48
C ARG A 141 40.53 -33.27 28.59
N ILE A 142 40.64 -32.59 27.45
CA ILE A 142 40.35 -31.16 27.33
C ILE A 142 38.96 -31.04 26.69
N PRO A 143 38.05 -30.19 27.21
CA PRO A 143 36.71 -30.07 26.65
C PRO A 143 36.78 -29.41 25.27
N ASP A 144 36.03 -29.97 24.31
CA ASP A 144 35.95 -29.40 22.97
C ASP A 144 35.29 -28.01 23.02
N PRO A 145 35.82 -27.01 22.30
CA PRO A 145 35.20 -25.68 22.22
C PRO A 145 33.82 -25.76 21.55
N PRO A 146 32.92 -24.82 21.87
CA PRO A 146 31.63 -24.71 21.22
C PRO A 146 31.80 -24.64 19.69
N PHE A 147 31.01 -25.44 18.97
CA PHE A 147 31.03 -25.43 17.51
C PHE A 147 29.97 -24.47 16.95
N TRP A 148 30.43 -23.43 16.27
CA TRP A 148 29.55 -22.55 15.48
C TRP A 148 29.96 -22.58 14.01
N ARG A 149 28.96 -22.52 13.13
CA ARG A 149 29.20 -22.39 11.69
C ARG A 149 29.94 -21.08 11.42
N CYS A 150 31.11 -21.18 10.79
CA CYS A 150 31.88 -20.03 10.37
C CYS A 150 31.26 -19.43 9.11
N SER A 151 30.91 -18.13 9.13
CA SER A 151 30.40 -17.42 7.95
C SER A 151 31.45 -17.27 6.85
N SER A 152 32.74 -17.28 7.21
CA SER A 152 33.85 -17.12 6.28
C SER A 152 34.23 -18.40 5.52
N GLY A 153 33.48 -19.50 5.71
CA GLY A 153 33.71 -20.75 4.97
C GLY A 153 35.06 -21.40 5.24
N CYS A 154 35.62 -21.26 6.45
CA CYS A 154 36.94 -21.82 6.77
C CYS A 154 36.98 -23.35 6.56
N PRO A 155 37.84 -23.85 5.65
CA PRO A 155 37.90 -25.27 5.31
C PRO A 155 38.56 -26.10 6.41
N ASP A 156 39.49 -25.51 7.16
CA ASP A 156 40.30 -26.26 8.12
C ASP A 156 39.72 -26.19 9.54
N LYS A 157 39.33 -27.38 10.02
CA LYS A 157 39.19 -27.71 11.43
C LYS A 157 40.40 -28.56 11.75
N GLY A 158 41.46 -27.96 12.32
CA GLY A 158 42.68 -28.68 12.67
C GLY A 158 42.43 -29.75 13.74
N VAL A 159 43.29 -29.82 14.75
CA VAL A 159 43.05 -30.72 15.89
C VAL A 159 41.82 -30.26 16.69
N TRP A 160 41.53 -28.96 16.65
CA TRP A 160 40.27 -28.42 17.12
C TRP A 160 39.20 -28.49 16.03
N LYS A 161 38.02 -29.00 16.39
CA LYS A 161 36.81 -28.93 15.55
C LYS A 161 36.27 -27.49 15.36
N ALA A 162 37.03 -26.48 15.79
CA ALA A 162 36.67 -25.06 15.78
C ALA A 162 37.74 -24.26 15.05
N CYS A 163 37.29 -23.39 14.13
CA CYS A 163 38.19 -22.48 13.43
C CYS A 163 38.56 -21.26 14.30
N PRO A 164 39.59 -20.47 13.94
CA PRO A 164 39.98 -19.28 14.68
C PRO A 164 38.83 -18.29 14.93
N HIS A 165 37.90 -18.12 13.98
CA HIS A 165 36.73 -17.24 14.14
C HIS A 165 35.74 -17.75 15.19
N THR A 166 35.58 -19.08 15.30
CA THR A 166 34.74 -19.70 16.33
C THR A 166 35.34 -19.40 17.71
N ILE A 167 36.66 -19.57 17.86
CA ILE A 167 37.37 -19.26 19.11
C ILE A 167 37.30 -17.75 19.43
N ALA A 168 37.46 -16.88 18.43
CA ALA A 168 37.28 -15.44 18.60
C ALA A 168 35.88 -15.10 19.15
N ARG A 169 34.83 -15.71 18.58
CA ARG A 169 33.44 -15.53 19.04
C ARG A 169 33.24 -15.99 20.49
N VAL A 170 33.91 -17.06 20.94
CA VAL A 170 33.84 -17.51 22.35
C VAL A 170 34.29 -16.39 23.27
N TYR A 171 35.42 -15.76 22.98
CA TYR A 171 35.98 -14.72 23.84
C TYR A 171 35.29 -13.37 23.67
N GLN A 172 34.84 -13.02 22.46
CA GLN A 172 34.05 -11.81 22.21
C GLN A 172 32.71 -11.84 22.96
N THR A 173 32.03 -12.99 22.96
CA THR A 173 30.74 -13.12 23.66
C THR A 173 30.90 -13.00 25.18
N SER A 174 32.05 -13.37 25.75
CA SER A 174 32.25 -13.38 27.21
C SER A 174 32.10 -12.01 27.89
N GLY A 175 32.16 -10.90 27.14
CA GLY A 175 31.80 -9.55 27.60
C GLY A 175 32.88 -8.81 28.39
N THR A 176 34.06 -9.39 28.53
CA THR A 176 35.23 -8.74 29.15
C THR A 176 36.11 -8.06 28.10
N ASN A 177 37.06 -7.23 28.54
CA ASN A 177 38.10 -6.69 27.66
C ASN A 177 38.77 -7.84 26.89
N LEU A 178 38.53 -7.89 25.58
CA LEU A 178 38.90 -9.02 24.73
C LEU A 178 40.41 -9.26 24.77
N GLN A 179 41.21 -8.20 24.61
CA GLN A 179 42.66 -8.28 24.58
C GLN A 179 43.22 -8.80 25.91
N ALA A 180 42.77 -8.26 27.05
CA ALA A 180 43.19 -8.72 28.37
C ALA A 180 42.81 -10.19 28.63
N THR A 181 41.61 -10.58 28.18
CA THR A 181 41.11 -11.96 28.29
C THR A 181 41.96 -12.90 27.44
N LEU A 182 42.22 -12.56 26.18
CA LEU A 182 43.07 -13.33 25.29
C LEU A 182 44.50 -13.47 25.82
N HIS A 183 45.09 -12.43 26.43
CA HIS A 183 46.40 -12.53 27.08
C HIS A 183 46.40 -13.49 28.28
N LYS A 184 45.36 -13.45 29.11
CA LYS A 184 45.20 -14.38 30.24
C LYS A 184 45.06 -15.81 29.75
N GLU A 185 44.22 -16.04 28.75
CA GLU A 185 43.94 -17.36 28.21
C GLU A 185 45.14 -17.91 27.43
N ARG A 186 45.81 -17.12 26.60
CA ARG A 186 47.05 -17.53 25.92
C ARG A 186 48.08 -18.10 26.90
N ARG A 187 48.27 -17.44 28.05
CA ARG A 187 49.17 -17.96 29.11
C ARG A 187 48.68 -19.28 29.68
N LYS A 188 47.38 -19.44 29.96
CA LYS A 188 46.79 -20.70 30.47
C LYS A 188 46.95 -21.87 29.51
N TRP A 189 46.90 -21.60 28.21
CA TRP A 189 47.01 -22.58 27.13
C TRP A 189 48.46 -22.88 26.70
N HIS A 190 49.48 -22.32 27.36
CA HIS A 190 50.88 -22.61 27.05
C HIS A 190 51.19 -24.11 27.21
N PRO A 191 51.80 -24.79 26.20
CA PRO A 191 52.07 -26.22 26.25
C PRO A 191 52.82 -26.69 27.51
N ASP A 192 53.80 -25.91 27.96
CA ASP A 192 54.64 -26.23 29.13
C ASP A 192 53.83 -26.37 30.44
N LEU A 193 52.69 -25.68 30.57
CA LEU A 193 51.84 -25.84 31.75
C LEU A 193 51.23 -27.24 31.86
N PHE A 194 51.22 -28.01 30.77
CA PHE A 194 50.70 -29.37 30.71
C PHE A 194 51.77 -30.44 30.86
N GLU A 195 53.02 -30.07 31.20
CA GLU A 195 54.07 -31.04 31.53
C GLU A 195 53.72 -31.89 32.76
N ARG A 196 52.93 -31.35 33.69
CA ARG A 196 52.47 -32.09 34.88
C ARG A 196 51.37 -33.12 34.58
N CYS A 197 50.84 -33.17 33.35
CA CYS A 197 49.87 -34.17 32.95
C CYS A 197 50.51 -35.56 32.82
N PRO A 198 49.74 -36.66 32.96
CA PRO A 198 50.22 -38.02 32.70
C PRO A 198 50.81 -38.15 31.29
N GLU A 199 51.90 -38.88 31.13
CA GLU A 199 52.66 -38.98 29.87
C GLU A 199 51.80 -39.42 28.68
N SER A 200 50.95 -40.44 28.87
CA SER A 200 50.02 -40.93 27.85
C SER A 200 49.05 -39.84 27.37
N PHE A 201 48.61 -38.98 28.29
CA PHE A 201 47.72 -37.87 27.99
C PHE A 201 48.47 -36.69 27.36
N ARG A 202 49.67 -36.38 27.86
CA ARG A 202 50.53 -35.29 27.39
C ARG A 202 50.81 -35.38 25.89
N ARG A 203 51.15 -36.57 25.40
CA ARG A 203 51.38 -36.81 23.96
C ARG A 203 50.16 -36.46 23.10
N ARG A 204 48.96 -36.76 23.60
CA ARG A 204 47.69 -36.46 22.91
C ARG A 204 47.32 -34.99 22.93
N ILE A 205 47.53 -34.30 24.05
CA ILE A 205 47.09 -32.89 24.20
C ILE A 205 48.10 -31.88 23.70
N LYS A 206 49.39 -32.22 23.61
CA LYS A 206 50.43 -31.30 23.11
C LYS A 206 50.06 -30.65 21.77
N PRO A 207 49.57 -31.37 20.74
CA PRO A 207 49.14 -30.73 19.50
C PRO A 207 47.91 -29.82 19.70
N GLN A 208 46.95 -30.23 20.54
CA GLN A 208 45.77 -29.43 20.88
C GLN A 208 46.14 -28.10 21.55
N THR A 209 46.93 -28.14 22.62
CA THR A 209 47.33 -26.94 23.37
C THR A 209 48.20 -26.03 22.52
N THR A 210 49.09 -26.60 21.69
CA THR A 210 49.93 -25.84 20.75
C THR A 210 49.08 -25.11 19.71
N GLU A 211 48.09 -25.80 19.12
CA GLU A 211 47.18 -25.18 18.16
C GLU A 211 46.33 -24.09 18.80
N MET A 212 45.77 -24.33 19.99
CA MET A 212 44.99 -23.31 20.71
C MET A 212 45.87 -22.10 21.05
N PHE A 213 47.10 -22.31 21.50
CA PHE A 213 48.06 -21.23 21.77
C PHE A 213 48.37 -20.40 20.52
N LYS A 214 48.55 -21.05 19.36
CA LYS A 214 48.74 -20.37 18.07
C LYS A 214 47.50 -19.56 17.70
N ILE A 215 46.31 -20.14 17.76
CA ILE A 215 45.04 -19.45 17.49
C ILE A 215 44.91 -18.20 18.37
N LEU A 216 45.11 -18.35 19.69
CA LEU A 216 45.03 -17.22 20.63
C LEU A 216 46.10 -16.15 20.35
N SER A 217 47.30 -16.54 19.94
CA SER A 217 48.36 -15.59 19.54
C SER A 217 47.95 -14.81 18.30
N THR A 218 47.47 -15.49 17.25
CA THR A 218 46.97 -14.83 16.04
C THR A 218 45.78 -13.91 16.32
N LEU A 219 44.90 -14.25 17.26
CA LEU A 219 43.79 -13.39 17.66
C LEU A 219 44.25 -12.15 18.44
N LEU A 220 45.29 -12.27 19.26
CA LEU A 220 45.91 -11.13 19.94
C LEU A 220 46.56 -10.18 18.94
N ASP A 221 47.31 -10.70 17.97
CA ASP A 221 48.00 -9.89 16.98
C ASP A 221 47.02 -9.15 16.04
N LYS A 222 45.82 -9.70 15.86
CA LYS A 222 44.75 -9.11 15.04
C LYS A 222 43.77 -8.24 15.82
N SER A 223 43.80 -8.27 17.15
CA SER A 223 42.95 -7.41 17.95
C SER A 223 43.52 -5.99 17.90
N PRO A 224 42.74 -4.98 17.45
CA PRO A 224 43.14 -3.59 17.58
C PRO A 224 43.28 -3.19 19.05
#